data_AF-A0A970Y9K6-F1
#
_entry.id   AF-A0A970Y9K6-F1
#
_cell.length_a   1.000
_cell.length_b   1.000
_cell.length_c   1.000
_cell.angle_alpha   90.00
_cell.angle_beta   90.00
_cell.angle_gamma   90.00
#
_symmetry.space_group_name_H-M   'P 1'
#
loop_
_entity.id
_entity.type
_entity.pdbx_description
1 polymer ?
#
loop_
_entity_poly.entity_id
_entity_poly.type
_entity_poly.pdbx_seq_one_letter_code
_entity_poly.pdbx_strand_id
1 'polypeptide(L)'
;MDYVKKYLLHLPEGNVEMTKEEIFARVAKILENSPSEHVCAYHVWYEGFEGCGRLATEAKECIDAAIEAAGWKKIGPMRFEKFGVVNPTFRNENYANAPKSLGGTPMILHMFHQGKHYKGPDGRIFWIPVMEVFDLRGFEWKDGKYVGHMVEIDPFSDYARQMVEVKV
;
A
#
# COMPACT_ATOMS: atom_id res chain seq x y z
N MET A 1 -21.59 0.04 36.48
CA MET A 1 -20.72 -0.92 35.77
C MET A 1 -20.55 -0.37 34.37
N ASP A 2 -19.38 0.17 34.08
CA ASP A 2 -19.07 0.60 32.71
C ASP A 2 -18.77 -0.64 31.89
N TYR A 3 -19.64 -0.93 30.91
CA TYR A 3 -19.39 -1.99 29.95
C TYR A 3 -18.31 -1.53 28.99
N VAL A 4 -17.11 -2.12 29.10
CA VAL A 4 -16.04 -1.89 28.12
C VAL A 4 -16.44 -2.57 26.81
N LYS A 5 -16.65 -1.77 25.76
CA LYS A 5 -16.98 -2.26 24.42
C LYS A 5 -15.83 -3.16 23.92
N LYS A 6 -16.20 -4.35 23.42
CA LYS A 6 -15.30 -5.26 22.73
C LYS A 6 -15.70 -5.42 21.27
N TYR A 7 -14.72 -5.68 20.44
CA TYR A 7 -14.84 -5.91 19.01
C TYR A 7 -14.54 -7.37 18.73
N LEU A 8 -15.48 -8.05 18.07
CA LEU A 8 -15.27 -9.41 17.58
C LEU A 8 -14.41 -9.36 16.31
N LEU A 9 -13.28 -10.04 16.33
CA LEU A 9 -12.35 -10.18 15.23
C LEU A 9 -12.21 -11.66 14.84
N HIS A 10 -12.20 -11.92 13.54
CA HIS A 10 -11.98 -13.25 12.96
C HIS A 10 -10.52 -13.40 12.55
N LEU A 11 -9.72 -14.07 13.37
CA LEU A 11 -8.29 -14.27 13.18
C LEU A 11 -7.99 -15.73 12.80
N PRO A 12 -6.77 -16.08 12.33
CA PRO A 12 -6.41 -17.45 11.97
C PRO A 12 -6.62 -18.46 13.12
N GLU A 13 -6.41 -18.03 14.36
CA GLU A 13 -6.63 -18.80 15.59
C GLU A 13 -8.11 -18.92 16.01
N GLY A 14 -9.02 -18.22 15.31
CA GLY A 14 -10.45 -18.22 15.56
C GLY A 14 -11.01 -16.85 15.94
N ASN A 15 -12.16 -16.87 16.61
CA ASN A 15 -12.87 -15.66 17.03
C ASN A 15 -12.23 -15.08 18.30
N VAL A 16 -11.73 -13.85 18.21
CA VAL A 16 -11.10 -13.13 19.31
C VAL A 16 -11.87 -11.85 19.60
N GLU A 17 -12.15 -11.58 20.87
CA GLU A 17 -12.68 -10.29 21.30
C GLU A 17 -11.53 -9.38 21.74
N MET A 18 -11.42 -8.20 21.15
CA MET A 18 -10.42 -7.19 21.55
C MET A 18 -11.11 -5.90 21.97
N THR A 19 -10.56 -5.24 22.98
CA THR A 19 -10.89 -3.87 23.37
C THR A 19 -10.32 -2.87 22.35
N LYS A 20 -10.77 -1.62 22.43
CA LYS A 20 -10.23 -0.54 21.60
C LYS A 20 -8.73 -0.37 21.83
N GLU A 21 -8.29 -0.40 23.08
CA GLU A 21 -6.91 -0.20 23.49
C GLU A 21 -6.00 -1.30 22.94
N GLU A 22 -6.47 -2.56 22.94
CA GLU A 22 -5.75 -3.70 22.35
C GLU A 22 -5.63 -3.57 20.83
N ILE A 23 -6.70 -3.13 20.14
CA ILE A 23 -6.65 -2.85 18.70
C ILE A 23 -5.63 -1.74 18.41
N PHE A 24 -5.67 -0.64 19.16
CA PHE A 24 -4.75 0.48 18.98
C PHE A 24 -3.29 0.07 19.16
N ALA A 25 -2.98 -0.69 20.21
CA ALA A 25 -1.64 -1.19 20.47
C ALA A 25 -1.16 -2.12 19.34
N ARG A 26 -2.03 -3.03 18.87
CA ARG A 26 -1.67 -3.94 17.77
C ARG A 26 -1.46 -3.21 16.44
N VAL A 27 -2.32 -2.24 16.12
CA VAL A 27 -2.16 -1.40 14.91
C VAL A 27 -0.87 -0.59 14.97
N ALA A 28 -0.57 0.05 16.11
CA ALA A 28 0.68 0.79 16.29
C ALA A 28 1.91 -0.08 16.04
N LYS A 29 1.91 -1.31 16.57
CA LYS A 29 2.99 -2.29 16.35
C LYS A 29 3.11 -2.72 14.88
N ILE A 30 1.99 -2.94 14.19
CA ILE A 30 1.98 -3.26 12.75
C ILE A 30 2.58 -2.10 11.94
N LEU A 31 2.29 -0.86 12.32
CA LEU A 31 2.69 0.32 11.56
C LEU A 31 4.08 0.85 11.88
N GLU A 32 4.66 0.51 13.04
CA GLU A 32 5.96 1.02 13.52
C GLU A 32 7.08 0.93 12.48
N ASN A 33 7.14 -0.20 11.76
CA ASN A 33 8.14 -0.45 10.71
C ASN A 33 7.50 -0.67 9.33
N SER A 34 6.27 -0.19 9.13
CA SER A 34 5.60 -0.39 7.84
C SER A 34 6.38 0.34 6.74
N PRO A 35 6.77 -0.38 5.67
CA PRO A 35 7.47 0.26 4.56
C PRO A 35 6.54 1.12 3.70
N SER A 36 5.23 0.90 3.79
CA SER A 36 4.23 1.48 2.89
C SER A 36 4.18 3.01 2.93
N GLU A 37 3.99 3.63 1.77
CA GLU A 37 3.64 5.06 1.68
C GLU A 37 2.18 5.29 2.06
N HIS A 38 1.31 4.36 1.68
CA HIS A 38 -0.13 4.44 1.85
C HIS A 38 -0.68 3.19 2.52
N VAL A 39 -1.60 3.36 3.46
CA VAL A 39 -2.32 2.26 4.13
C VAL A 39 -3.80 2.59 4.29
N CYS A 40 -4.59 1.56 4.51
CA CYS A 40 -6.00 1.66 4.88
C CYS A 40 -6.36 0.55 5.86
N ALA A 41 -7.53 0.62 6.49
CA ALA A 41 -7.95 -0.40 7.47
C ALA A 41 -8.00 -1.83 6.88
N TYR A 42 -8.34 -2.01 5.60
CA TYR A 42 -8.32 -3.33 4.97
C TYR A 42 -6.90 -3.89 4.81
N HIS A 43 -5.92 -3.03 4.51
CA HIS A 43 -4.52 -3.42 4.45
C HIS A 43 -4.05 -3.90 5.83
N VAL A 44 -4.34 -3.13 6.89
CA VAL A 44 -4.00 -3.51 8.27
C VAL A 44 -4.73 -4.79 8.70
N TRP A 45 -6.00 -4.93 8.32
CA TRP A 45 -6.80 -6.11 8.63
C TRP A 45 -6.27 -7.38 7.96
N TYR A 46 -6.19 -7.39 6.63
CA TYR A 46 -5.84 -8.60 5.89
C TYR A 46 -4.36 -8.97 5.98
N GLU A 47 -3.46 -7.98 6.08
CA GLU A 47 -2.02 -8.23 6.00
C GLU A 47 -1.32 -8.08 7.36
N GLY A 48 -1.85 -7.27 8.28
CA GLY A 48 -1.28 -7.09 9.62
C GLY A 48 -1.93 -7.96 10.69
N PHE A 49 -3.27 -8.00 10.73
CA PHE A 49 -4.01 -8.88 11.63
C PHE A 49 -4.13 -10.31 11.08
N GLU A 50 -3.87 -10.52 9.79
CA GLU A 50 -4.16 -11.77 9.07
C GLU A 50 -5.65 -12.15 9.14
N GLY A 51 -6.50 -11.12 9.18
CA GLY A 51 -7.91 -11.26 9.43
C GLY A 51 -8.64 -12.01 8.33
N CYS A 52 -9.54 -12.89 8.74
CA CYS A 52 -10.32 -13.73 7.85
C CYS A 52 -11.70 -13.15 7.59
N GLY A 53 -12.17 -13.25 6.34
CA GLY A 53 -13.51 -12.79 5.95
C GLY A 53 -13.65 -11.28 5.90
N ARG A 54 -14.89 -10.79 6.04
CA ARG A 54 -15.20 -9.37 5.91
C ARG A 54 -15.03 -8.66 7.25
N LEU A 55 -14.18 -7.64 7.28
CA LEU A 55 -14.04 -6.74 8.42
C LEU A 55 -15.36 -6.01 8.69
N ALA A 56 -15.87 -6.12 9.93
CA ALA A 56 -17.06 -5.43 10.37
C ALA A 56 -16.85 -3.90 10.37
N THR A 57 -17.90 -3.13 10.07
CA THR A 57 -17.82 -1.66 9.93
C THR A 57 -17.26 -0.99 11.19
N GLU A 58 -17.72 -1.37 12.38
CA GLU A 58 -17.24 -0.76 13.63
C GLU A 58 -15.77 -1.09 13.91
N ALA A 59 -15.33 -2.30 13.56
CA ALA A 59 -13.92 -2.69 13.68
C ALA A 59 -13.05 -1.93 12.67
N LYS A 60 -13.55 -1.73 11.45
CA LYS A 60 -12.91 -0.88 10.43
C LYS A 60 -12.73 0.55 10.92
N GLU A 61 -13.77 1.16 11.49
CA GLU A 61 -13.70 2.51 12.06
C GLU A 61 -12.72 2.59 13.24
N CYS A 62 -12.66 1.56 14.07
CA CYS A 62 -11.68 1.46 15.16
C CYS A 62 -10.24 1.39 14.62
N ILE A 63 -9.99 0.59 13.58
CA ILE A 63 -8.69 0.48 12.93
C ILE A 63 -8.31 1.80 12.24
N ASP A 64 -9.24 2.47 11.55
CA ASP A 64 -8.97 3.80 10.96
C ASP A 64 -8.52 4.81 12.02
N ALA A 65 -9.22 4.86 13.17
CA ALA A 65 -8.86 5.73 14.27
C ALA A 65 -7.49 5.37 14.88
N ALA A 66 -7.17 4.07 14.92
CA ALA A 66 -5.87 3.58 15.38
C ALA A 66 -4.73 3.96 14.42
N ILE A 67 -4.96 3.89 13.10
CA ILE A 67 -3.99 4.34 12.07
C ILE A 67 -3.69 5.83 12.23
N GLU A 68 -4.73 6.66 12.40
CA GLU A 68 -4.59 8.10 12.62
C GLU A 68 -3.83 8.40 13.92
N ALA A 69 -4.14 7.69 15.01
CA ALA A 69 -3.45 7.82 16.29
C ALA A 69 -1.98 7.39 16.23
N ALA A 70 -1.62 6.48 15.31
CA ALA A 70 -0.24 6.10 15.03
C ALA A 70 0.55 7.14 14.21
N GLY A 71 -0.03 8.31 13.93
CA GLY A 71 0.66 9.42 13.26
C GLY A 71 0.57 9.40 11.73
N TRP A 72 -0.28 8.55 11.15
CA TRP A 72 -0.49 8.53 9.72
C TRP A 72 -1.53 9.56 9.29
N LYS A 73 -1.22 10.32 8.24
CA LYS A 73 -2.08 11.42 7.79
C LYS A 73 -3.22 10.92 6.91
N LYS A 74 -4.45 11.25 7.30
CA LYS A 74 -5.64 11.02 6.48
C LYS A 74 -5.58 11.84 5.18
N ILE A 75 -5.69 11.20 4.01
CA ILE A 75 -5.58 11.85 2.69
C ILE A 75 -6.81 11.68 1.79
N GLY A 76 -7.87 11.02 2.27
CA GLY A 76 -9.13 10.83 1.53
C GLY A 76 -9.17 9.52 0.73
N PRO A 77 -9.99 9.43 -0.33
CA PRO A 77 -10.18 8.19 -1.08
C PRO A 77 -8.97 7.88 -1.97
N MET A 78 -8.55 6.60 -2.00
CA MET A 78 -7.53 6.09 -2.91
C MET A 78 -7.92 4.71 -3.44
N ARG A 79 -7.52 4.39 -4.67
CA ARG A 79 -7.69 3.05 -5.24
C ARG A 79 -6.52 2.16 -4.85
N PHE A 80 -6.82 1.03 -4.22
CA PHE A 80 -5.92 -0.08 -4.00
C PHE A 80 -6.26 -1.21 -4.97
N GLU A 81 -5.25 -1.96 -5.41
CA GLU A 81 -5.45 -3.09 -6.32
C GLU A 81 -6.35 -4.17 -5.71
N LYS A 82 -6.04 -4.61 -4.48
CA LYS A 82 -6.79 -5.68 -3.78
C LYS A 82 -8.16 -5.24 -3.24
N PHE A 83 -8.33 -3.95 -2.92
CA PHE A 83 -9.47 -3.47 -2.13
C PHE A 83 -10.39 -2.50 -2.87
N GLY A 84 -10.05 -2.13 -4.10
CA GLY A 84 -10.79 -1.08 -4.83
C GLY A 84 -10.59 0.29 -4.22
N VAL A 85 -11.58 1.17 -4.32
CA VAL A 85 -11.52 2.52 -3.75
C VAL A 85 -11.84 2.47 -2.26
N VAL A 86 -10.91 2.91 -1.41
CA VAL A 86 -11.05 2.92 0.04
C VAL A 86 -11.00 4.34 0.58
N ASN A 87 -11.90 4.66 1.51
CA ASN A 87 -11.97 5.95 2.20
C ASN A 87 -12.21 5.73 3.72
N PRO A 88 -11.40 6.33 4.61
CA PRO A 88 -10.17 7.06 4.32
C PRO A 88 -9.01 6.13 3.91
N THR A 89 -8.06 6.73 3.20
CA THR A 89 -6.69 6.25 3.05
C THR A 89 -5.76 7.15 3.86
N PHE A 90 -4.66 6.58 4.35
CA PHE A 90 -3.68 7.28 5.16
C PHE A 90 -2.31 7.24 4.51
N ARG A 91 -1.55 8.32 4.66
CA ARG A 91 -0.20 8.51 4.13
C ARG A 91 0.81 8.54 5.27
N ASN A 92 1.93 7.85 5.08
CA ASN A 92 3.07 7.90 5.97
C ASN A 92 3.83 9.22 5.75
N GLU A 93 3.74 10.18 6.67
CA GLU A 93 4.50 11.44 6.55
C GLU A 93 6.01 11.24 6.77
N ASN A 94 6.40 10.10 7.35
CA ASN A 94 7.79 9.70 7.54
C ASN A 94 8.27 8.70 6.46
N TYR A 95 7.54 8.56 5.34
CA TYR A 95 7.85 7.58 4.29
C TYR A 95 9.28 7.67 3.78
N ALA A 96 9.88 8.86 3.73
CA ALA A 96 11.27 9.05 3.30
C ALA A 96 12.26 8.23 4.15
N ASN A 97 11.95 7.99 5.42
CA ASN A 97 12.78 7.23 6.36
C ASN A 97 12.33 5.78 6.52
N ALA A 98 11.23 5.36 5.86
CA ALA A 98 10.72 4.00 5.97
C ALA A 98 11.70 3.00 5.32
N PRO A 99 11.79 1.75 5.84
CA PRO A 99 12.61 0.72 5.23
C PRO A 99 12.28 0.54 3.74
N LYS A 100 13.31 0.57 2.89
CA LYS A 100 13.15 0.39 1.42
C LYS A 100 13.43 -1.03 0.94
N SER A 101 13.78 -1.90 1.87
CA SER A 101 14.01 -3.31 1.64
C SER A 101 13.31 -4.15 2.70
N LEU A 102 12.80 -5.31 2.31
CA LEU A 102 12.26 -6.32 3.22
C LEU A 102 13.13 -7.58 3.10
N GLY A 103 13.68 -8.06 4.22
CA GLY A 103 14.56 -9.24 4.23
C GLY A 103 15.83 -9.11 3.37
N GLY A 104 16.29 -7.88 3.10
CA GLY A 104 17.43 -7.59 2.22
C GLY A 104 17.08 -7.37 0.74
N THR A 105 15.82 -7.59 0.34
CA THR A 105 15.35 -7.37 -1.03
C THR A 105 14.72 -5.99 -1.16
N PRO A 106 15.15 -5.13 -2.11
CA PRO A 106 14.50 -3.85 -2.36
C PRO A 106 13.04 -4.04 -2.75
N MET A 107 12.14 -3.25 -2.17
CA MET A 107 10.73 -3.31 -2.51
C MET A 107 10.46 -2.41 -3.71
N ILE A 108 9.95 -3.01 -4.79
CA ILE A 108 9.67 -2.34 -6.06
C ILE A 108 8.72 -1.14 -5.93
N LEU A 109 7.86 -1.14 -4.91
CA LEU A 109 6.92 -0.06 -4.60
C LEU A 109 7.60 1.25 -4.16
N HIS A 110 8.90 1.20 -3.86
CA HIS A 110 9.73 2.39 -3.64
C HIS A 110 10.53 2.83 -4.86
N MET A 111 10.61 1.97 -5.88
CA MET A 111 11.37 2.23 -7.09
C MET A 111 10.45 2.83 -8.17
N PHE A 112 9.20 2.36 -8.21
CA PHE A 112 8.19 2.79 -9.17
C PHE A 112 6.88 3.13 -8.46
N HIS A 113 6.03 3.88 -9.14
CA HIS A 113 4.69 4.26 -8.68
C HIS A 113 3.68 3.88 -9.75
N GLN A 114 2.69 3.10 -9.35
CA GLN A 114 1.66 2.62 -10.27
C GLN A 114 0.89 3.79 -10.88
N GLY A 115 0.66 3.72 -12.19
CA GLY A 115 -0.04 4.74 -12.96
C GLY A 115 0.82 5.96 -13.33
N LYS A 116 2.11 5.97 -12.99
CA LYS A 116 3.03 7.04 -13.41
C LYS A 116 3.73 6.73 -14.73
N HIS A 117 4.37 7.75 -15.28
CA HIS A 117 5.17 7.66 -16.50
C HIS A 117 6.65 7.70 -16.16
N TYR A 118 7.43 6.89 -16.85
CA TYR A 118 8.87 6.77 -16.65
C TYR A 118 9.60 6.84 -17.98
N LYS A 119 10.62 7.69 -18.05
CA LYS A 119 11.51 7.78 -19.21
C LYS A 119 12.69 6.84 -19.03
N GLY A 120 12.88 5.93 -19.99
CA GLY A 120 14.02 5.02 -20.04
C GLY A 120 15.31 5.68 -20.55
N PRO A 121 16.46 5.01 -20.39
CA PRO A 121 17.76 5.50 -20.87
C PRO A 121 17.82 5.64 -22.40
N ASP A 122 16.95 4.94 -23.14
CA ASP A 122 16.81 5.05 -24.60
C ASP A 122 15.93 6.24 -25.04
N GLY A 123 15.37 6.99 -24.09
CA GLY A 123 14.53 8.15 -24.34
C GLY A 123 13.03 7.85 -24.49
N ARG A 124 12.61 6.58 -24.54
CA ARG A 124 11.19 6.19 -24.60
C ARG A 124 10.52 6.45 -23.24
N ILE A 125 9.23 6.77 -23.28
CA ILE A 125 8.41 6.98 -22.09
C ILE A 125 7.44 5.83 -21.96
N PHE A 126 7.30 5.25 -20.77
CA PHE A 126 6.37 4.18 -20.48
C PHE A 126 5.41 4.61 -19.38
N TRP A 127 4.11 4.44 -19.62
CA TRP A 127 3.12 4.43 -18.55
C TRP A 127 3.13 3.06 -17.87
N ILE A 128 3.24 3.01 -16.55
CA ILE A 128 3.32 1.75 -15.78
C ILE A 128 2.01 1.48 -15.05
N PRO A 129 1.02 0.81 -15.68
CA PRO A 129 -0.24 0.45 -15.04
C PRO A 129 -0.14 -0.64 -13.98
N VAL A 130 0.86 -1.53 -14.07
CA VAL A 130 1.01 -2.68 -13.18
C VAL A 130 2.47 -2.78 -12.76
N MET A 131 2.69 -3.01 -11.47
CA MET A 131 3.99 -3.23 -10.88
C MET A 131 3.95 -4.49 -10.02
N GLU A 132 4.62 -5.53 -10.47
CA GLU A 132 4.79 -6.78 -9.73
C GLU A 132 6.27 -7.01 -9.47
N VAL A 133 6.61 -7.75 -8.41
CA VAL A 133 8.00 -7.97 -7.97
C VAL A 133 8.88 -8.51 -9.09
N PHE A 134 8.28 -9.25 -10.03
CA PHE A 134 8.98 -9.86 -11.15
C PHE A 134 8.86 -9.06 -12.45
N ASP A 135 7.81 -8.25 -12.63
CA ASP A 135 7.53 -7.56 -13.90
C ASP A 135 6.84 -6.20 -13.69
N LEU A 136 7.44 -5.14 -14.26
CA LEU A 136 6.71 -3.90 -14.57
C LEU A 136 6.03 -4.10 -15.93
N ARG A 137 4.71 -3.94 -16.00
CA ARG A 137 4.01 -3.90 -17.28
C ARG A 137 3.79 -2.46 -17.69
N GLY A 138 4.26 -2.10 -18.86
CA GLY A 138 4.23 -0.75 -19.39
C GLY A 138 3.66 -0.64 -20.80
N PHE A 139 3.06 0.50 -21.11
CA PHE A 139 2.71 0.90 -22.47
C PHE A 139 3.56 2.08 -22.88
N GLU A 140 4.18 2.02 -24.05
CA GLU A 140 4.93 3.16 -24.56
C GLU A 140 3.99 4.34 -24.79
N TRP A 141 4.42 5.52 -24.35
CA TRP A 141 3.74 6.79 -24.51
C TRP A 141 4.53 7.67 -25.47
N LYS A 142 3.89 8.11 -26.54
CA LYS A 142 4.50 8.97 -27.56
C LYS A 142 3.46 9.97 -28.07
N ASP A 143 3.83 11.25 -28.10
CA ASP A 143 3.03 12.35 -28.66
C ASP A 143 1.57 12.37 -28.15
N GLY A 144 1.38 12.16 -26.85
CA GLY A 144 0.07 12.20 -26.20
C GLY A 144 -0.76 10.92 -26.33
N LYS A 145 -0.18 9.81 -26.82
CA LYS A 145 -0.88 8.55 -27.07
C LYS A 145 -0.09 7.34 -26.63
N TYR A 146 -0.80 6.28 -26.23
CA TYR A 146 -0.21 4.96 -26.05
C TYR A 146 0.04 4.30 -27.41
N VAL A 147 1.20 3.69 -27.59
CA VAL A 147 1.61 3.05 -28.85
C VAL A 147 2.15 1.64 -28.60
N GLY A 148 1.95 0.76 -29.59
CA GLY A 148 2.48 -0.60 -29.57
C GLY A 148 1.75 -1.56 -28.63
N HIS A 149 2.44 -2.63 -28.25
CA HIS A 149 1.97 -3.64 -27.33
C HIS A 149 2.46 -3.36 -25.91
N MET A 150 1.86 -4.04 -24.93
CA MET A 150 2.35 -4.06 -23.57
C MET A 150 3.78 -4.62 -23.55
N VAL A 151 4.66 -3.96 -22.82
CA VAL A 151 6.05 -4.34 -22.61
C VAL A 151 6.21 -4.75 -21.15
N GLU A 152 6.96 -5.83 -20.92
CA GLU A 152 7.37 -6.27 -19.59
C GLU A 152 8.82 -5.86 -19.37
N ILE A 153 9.09 -5.24 -18.22
CA ILE A 153 10.42 -4.78 -17.81
C ILE A 153 10.69 -5.35 -16.42
N ASP A 154 11.76 -6.14 -16.29
CA ASP A 154 12.24 -6.59 -14.98
C ASP A 154 12.57 -5.36 -14.12
N PRO A 155 11.88 -5.14 -12.97
CA PRO A 155 12.10 -3.99 -12.09
C PRO A 155 13.55 -3.87 -11.60
N PHE A 156 14.30 -4.97 -11.56
CA PHE A 156 15.68 -5.03 -11.09
C PHE A 156 16.72 -4.95 -12.21
N SER A 157 16.30 -4.88 -13.47
CA SER A 157 17.21 -4.71 -14.61
C SER A 157 17.96 -3.38 -14.56
N ASP A 158 19.15 -3.34 -15.16
CA ASP A 158 19.92 -2.09 -15.30
C ASP A 158 19.18 -1.03 -16.12
N TYR A 159 18.29 -1.48 -17.01
CA TYR A 159 17.40 -0.59 -17.74
C TYR A 159 16.41 0.11 -16.79
N ALA A 160 15.69 -0.67 -15.97
CA ALA A 160 14.70 -0.17 -15.02
C ALA A 160 15.33 0.77 -13.98
N ARG A 161 16.54 0.45 -13.49
CA ARG A 161 17.28 1.29 -12.54
C ARG A 161 17.66 2.68 -13.06
N GLN A 162 17.70 2.85 -14.38
CA GLN A 162 18.00 4.13 -15.03
C GLN A 162 16.73 4.91 -15.43
N MET A 163 15.55 4.34 -15.22
CA MET A 163 14.30 5.00 -15.52
C MET A 163 14.03 6.14 -14.54
N VAL A 164 13.54 7.27 -15.05
CA VAL A 164 13.19 8.45 -14.23
C VAL A 164 11.71 8.77 -14.38
N GLU A 165 11.02 9.00 -13.25
CA GLU A 165 9.61 9.43 -13.28
C GLU A 165 9.49 10.79 -13.97
N VAL A 166 8.55 10.92 -14.91
CA VAL A 166 8.31 12.14 -15.67
C VAL A 166 6.84 12.55 -15.59
N LYS A 167 6.61 13.87 -15.65
CA LYS A 167 5.26 14.42 -15.87
C LYS A 167 5.06 14.62 -17.37
N VAL A 168 3.94 14.12 -17.87
CA VAL A 168 3.50 14.19 -19.28
C VAL A 168 2.11 14.79 -19.35
#